data_AF-A0A7V0JV66-F1
#
_entry.id   AF-A0A7V0JV66-F1
#
_cell.length_a   1.000
_cell.length_b   1.000
_cell.length_c   1.000
_cell.angle_alpha   90.00
_cell.angle_beta   90.00
_cell.angle_gamma   90.00
#
_symmetry.space_group_name_H-M   'P 1'
#
loop_
_entity.id
_entity.type
_entity.pdbx_description
1 polymer ?
#
loop_
_entity_poly.entity_id
_entity_poly.type
_entity_poly.pdbx_seq_one_letter_code
_entity_poly.pdbx_strand_id
1 'polypeptide(L)'
;MGRAFAFLLILALSLPAGGWEITIAFTNDLHASLERLPEIAPLLAQADLVLDAGDAWEDLDRLTGLPQAVEMAQKMGELGYDAMVLGNHEMLLGPALREVISAAPFPVLATNLEGDLPTQKYLLLSVGGLQVLVLGLLWKEYPWPLWPGIKMLDPIQAVR
;
A
#
# COMPACT_ATOMS: atom_id res chain seq x y z
N MET A 1 2.88 37.92 65.91
CA MET A 1 2.62 36.60 65.29
C MET A 1 1.77 36.82 64.04
N GLY A 2 2.38 37.10 62.89
CA GLY A 2 1.68 37.32 61.61
C GLY A 2 2.00 36.17 60.67
N ARG A 3 0.97 35.46 60.21
CA ARG A 3 1.07 34.25 59.37
C ARG A 3 1.55 34.63 57.97
N ALA A 4 2.68 34.07 57.53
CA ALA A 4 3.12 34.12 56.16
C ALA A 4 2.21 33.23 55.30
N PHE A 5 1.47 33.83 54.36
CA PHE A 5 0.75 33.11 53.32
C PHE A 5 1.76 32.63 52.27
N ALA A 6 1.99 31.32 52.22
CA ALA A 6 2.71 30.71 51.10
C ALA A 6 1.75 30.59 49.92
N PHE A 7 1.96 31.39 48.87
CA PHE A 7 1.31 31.18 47.58
C PHE A 7 1.99 29.98 46.90
N LEU A 8 1.30 28.85 46.87
CA LEU A 8 1.69 27.71 46.04
C LEU A 8 1.32 28.02 44.59
N LEU A 9 2.29 28.49 43.81
CA LEU A 9 2.14 28.71 42.37
C LEU A 9 2.14 27.34 41.68
N ILE A 10 0.97 26.77 41.42
CA ILE A 10 0.84 25.60 40.55
C ILE A 10 1.00 26.10 39.12
N LEU A 11 2.22 26.00 38.58
CA LEU A 11 2.46 26.12 37.14
C LEU A 11 1.84 24.88 36.49
N ALA A 12 0.62 25.00 35.97
CA ALA A 12 0.11 24.02 35.04
C ALA A 12 0.94 24.14 33.75
N LEU A 13 1.99 23.33 33.63
CA LEU A 13 2.69 23.09 32.37
C LEU A 13 1.65 22.50 31.41
N SER A 14 1.09 23.35 30.55
CA SER A 14 0.38 22.88 29.37
C SER A 14 1.42 22.26 28.44
N LEU A 15 1.69 20.97 28.63
CA LEU A 15 2.37 20.19 27.60
C LEU A 15 1.50 20.29 26.36
N PRO A 16 2.05 20.67 25.18
CA PRO A 16 1.29 20.52 23.96
C PRO A 16 0.87 19.06 23.88
N ALA A 17 -0.43 18.81 23.68
CA ALA A 17 -0.89 17.48 23.36
C ALA A 17 -0.19 17.09 22.05
N GLY A 18 0.81 16.22 22.15
CA GLY A 18 1.46 15.66 20.97
C GLY A 18 0.42 14.86 20.19
N GLY A 19 0.25 15.19 18.91
CA GLY A 19 -0.49 14.38 17.95
C GLY A 19 0.50 13.70 17.01
N TRP A 20 0.11 12.55 16.48
CA TRP A 20 0.76 12.02 15.29
C TRP A 20 0.18 12.72 14.07
N GLU A 21 1.05 13.18 13.18
CA GLU A 21 0.70 13.62 11.84
C GLU A 21 1.49 12.74 10.88
N ILE A 22 0.79 12.12 9.93
CA ILE A 22 1.41 11.35 8.84
C ILE A 22 0.76 11.78 7.54
N THR A 23 1.54 11.88 6.48
CA THR A 23 1.09 12.12 5.12
C THR A 23 1.12 10.81 4.36
N ILE A 24 -0.03 10.41 3.81
CA ILE A 24 -0.14 9.24 2.94
C ILE A 24 -0.32 9.75 1.51
N ALA A 25 0.59 9.39 0.62
CA ALA A 25 0.37 9.52 -0.81
C ALA A 25 -0.08 8.17 -1.36
N PHE A 26 -0.95 8.21 -2.38
CA PHE A 26 -1.35 6.99 -3.05
C PHE A 26 -1.57 7.19 -4.55
N THR A 27 -1.43 6.10 -5.28
CA THR A 27 -1.86 5.97 -6.68
C THR A 27 -2.79 4.79 -6.84
N ASN A 28 -3.39 4.70 -8.02
CA ASN A 28 -4.23 3.60 -8.47
C ASN A 28 -4.29 3.63 -10.00
N ASP A 29 -4.61 2.50 -10.62
CA ASP A 29 -4.89 2.41 -12.06
C ASP A 29 -3.78 3.06 -12.91
N LEU A 30 -2.52 2.79 -12.55
CA LEU A 30 -1.38 3.28 -13.32
C LEU A 30 -1.32 2.60 -14.69
N HIS A 31 -1.89 1.41 -14.84
CA HIS A 31 -2.01 0.69 -16.12
C HIS A 31 -0.71 0.69 -16.92
N ALA A 32 0.39 0.26 -16.29
CA ALA A 32 1.72 0.20 -16.88
C ALA A 32 2.21 1.53 -17.51
N SER A 33 1.68 2.68 -17.06
CA SER A 33 2.06 4.00 -17.54
C SER A 33 3.37 4.49 -16.90
N LEU A 34 4.48 3.82 -17.23
CA LEU A 34 5.83 4.14 -16.77
C LEU A 34 6.19 5.62 -16.98
N GLU A 35 5.72 6.22 -18.07
CA GLU A 35 5.95 7.61 -18.40
C GLU A 35 5.33 8.62 -17.42
N ARG A 36 4.32 8.21 -16.64
CA ARG A 36 3.66 9.08 -15.64
C ARG A 36 4.43 9.11 -14.32
N LEU A 37 5.24 8.09 -14.03
CA LEU A 37 5.95 7.95 -12.76
C LEU A 37 6.87 9.15 -12.43
N PRO A 38 7.66 9.69 -13.38
CA PRO A 38 8.49 10.88 -13.11
C PRO A 38 7.68 12.13 -12.75
N GLU A 39 6.45 12.27 -13.26
CA GLU A 39 5.61 13.44 -13.01
C GLU A 39 5.08 13.47 -11.57
N ILE A 40 4.77 12.28 -11.01
CA ILE A 40 4.23 12.14 -9.66
C ILE A 40 5.31 11.96 -8.60
N ALA A 41 6.54 11.56 -8.98
CA ALA A 41 7.63 11.28 -8.05
C ALA A 41 7.90 12.39 -7.01
N PRO A 42 7.89 13.70 -7.36
CA PRO A 42 8.10 14.76 -6.38
C PRO A 42 7.01 14.84 -5.30
N LEU A 43 5.78 14.41 -5.61
CA LEU A 43 4.67 14.37 -4.65
C LEU A 43 4.82 13.17 -3.71
N LEU A 44 5.17 12.00 -4.26
CA LEU A 44 5.38 10.78 -3.49
C LEU A 44 6.53 10.95 -2.48
N ALA A 45 7.62 11.60 -2.89
CA ALA A 45 8.79 11.85 -2.04
C ALA A 45 8.54 12.76 -0.83
N GLN A 46 7.37 13.42 -0.75
CA GLN A 46 6.97 14.26 0.39
C GLN A 46 6.09 13.52 1.40
N ALA A 47 5.68 12.29 1.12
CA ALA A 47 4.84 11.49 1.99
C ALA A 47 5.66 10.65 2.97
N ASP A 48 5.06 10.32 4.11
CA ASP A 48 5.62 9.39 5.09
C ASP A 48 5.30 7.93 4.75
N LEU A 49 4.26 7.72 3.93
CA LEU A 49 3.77 6.42 3.49
C LEU A 49 3.24 6.54 2.05
N VAL A 50 3.72 5.68 1.15
CA VAL A 50 3.30 5.65 -0.27
C VAL A 50 2.67 4.30 -0.60
N LEU A 51 1.41 4.31 -1.04
CA LEU A 51 0.64 3.09 -1.32
C LEU A 51 0.09 3.08 -2.75
N ASP A 52 -0.04 1.90 -3.35
CA ASP A 52 -0.80 1.73 -4.60
C ASP A 52 -2.06 0.89 -4.38
N ALA A 53 -3.18 1.35 -4.95
CA ALA A 53 -4.50 0.72 -4.81
C ALA A 53 -4.83 -0.33 -5.89
N GLY A 54 -3.86 -0.76 -6.69
CA GLY A 54 -4.00 -1.83 -7.69
C GLY A 54 -4.11 -1.34 -9.14
N ASP A 55 -4.12 -2.29 -10.07
CA ASP A 55 -4.16 -2.07 -11.52
C ASP A 55 -2.98 -1.22 -12.03
N ALA A 56 -1.78 -1.51 -11.52
CA ALA A 56 -0.58 -0.75 -11.82
C ALA A 56 0.32 -1.41 -12.88
N TRP A 57 0.39 -2.74 -12.92
CA TRP A 57 1.44 -3.48 -13.63
C TRP A 57 0.99 -4.08 -14.96
N GLU A 58 -0.30 -4.02 -15.28
CA GLU A 58 -0.86 -4.61 -16.49
C GLU A 58 -1.79 -3.62 -17.19
N ASP A 59 -1.71 -3.63 -18.52
CA ASP A 59 -2.61 -2.95 -19.43
C ASP A 59 -2.58 -3.65 -20.78
N LEU A 60 -3.73 -4.16 -21.22
CA LEU A 60 -3.90 -4.84 -22.49
C LEU A 60 -3.67 -3.91 -23.68
N ASP A 61 -4.00 -2.62 -23.55
CA ASP A 61 -3.82 -1.64 -24.64
C ASP A 61 -2.34 -1.34 -24.89
N ARG A 62 -1.49 -1.56 -23.88
CA ARG A 62 -0.02 -1.45 -23.95
C ARG A 62 0.67 -2.77 -24.27
N LEU A 63 -0.10 -3.85 -24.45
CA LEU A 63 0.41 -5.21 -24.65
C LEU A 63 1.41 -5.62 -23.56
N THR A 64 1.10 -5.25 -22.33
CA THR A 64 1.96 -5.45 -21.17
C THR A 64 2.18 -6.95 -20.93
N GLY A 65 3.44 -7.37 -20.89
CA GLY A 65 3.85 -8.72 -20.52
C GLY A 65 4.72 -8.71 -19.27
N LEU A 66 5.27 -9.87 -18.93
CA LEU A 66 6.14 -10.04 -17.77
C LEU A 66 7.28 -9.00 -17.68
N PRO A 67 8.06 -8.70 -18.75
CA PRO A 67 9.15 -7.74 -18.64
C PRO A 67 8.69 -6.32 -18.26
N GLN A 68 7.60 -5.85 -18.86
CA GLN A 68 7.04 -4.52 -18.60
C GLN A 68 6.42 -4.43 -17.20
N ALA A 69 5.73 -5.49 -16.77
CA ALA A 69 5.18 -5.57 -15.42
C ALA A 69 6.28 -5.54 -14.34
N VAL A 70 7.38 -6.29 -14.56
CA VAL A 70 8.56 -6.27 -13.68
C VAL A 70 9.22 -4.89 -13.66
N GLU A 71 9.40 -4.26 -14.83
CA GLU A 71 9.96 -2.91 -14.91
C GLU A 71 9.10 -1.90 -14.14
N MET A 72 7.77 -1.95 -14.30
CA MET A 72 6.84 -1.10 -13.55
C MET A 72 6.95 -1.32 -12.04
N ALA A 73 6.93 -2.58 -11.58
CA ALA A 73 7.08 -2.92 -10.17
C ALA A 73 8.42 -2.41 -9.58
N GLN A 74 9.52 -2.55 -10.34
CA GLN A 74 10.83 -2.04 -9.92
C GLN A 74 10.87 -0.52 -9.87
N LYS A 75 10.29 0.17 -10.85
CA LYS A 75 10.21 1.64 -10.87
C LYS A 75 9.35 2.20 -9.75
N MET A 76 8.23 1.55 -9.41
CA MET A 76 7.48 1.88 -8.20
C MET A 76 8.37 1.75 -6.96
N GLY A 77 9.19 0.71 -6.88
CA GLY A 77 10.16 0.53 -5.79
C GLY A 77 11.17 1.67 -5.68
N GLU A 78 11.74 2.11 -6.80
CA GLU A 78 12.66 3.25 -6.86
C GLU A 78 12.01 4.56 -6.38
N LEU A 79 10.67 4.69 -6.53
CA LEU A 79 9.90 5.85 -6.07
C LEU A 79 9.43 5.75 -4.61
N GLY A 80 9.80 4.68 -3.90
CA GLY A 80 9.54 4.55 -2.47
C GLY A 80 8.13 4.06 -2.11
N TYR A 81 7.48 3.27 -2.97
CA TYR A 81 6.23 2.60 -2.60
C TYR A 81 6.47 1.62 -1.45
N ASP A 82 5.66 1.73 -0.41
CA ASP A 82 5.71 0.88 0.79
C ASP A 82 4.88 -0.39 0.63
N ALA A 83 3.78 -0.33 -0.13
CA ALA A 83 2.97 -1.49 -0.47
C ALA A 83 2.06 -1.22 -1.67
N MET A 84 1.61 -2.30 -2.28
CA MET A 84 0.56 -2.29 -3.32
C MET A 84 -0.45 -3.39 -3.01
N VAL A 85 -1.74 -3.17 -3.30
CA VAL A 85 -2.72 -4.26 -3.39
C VAL A 85 -2.82 -4.75 -4.84
N LEU A 86 -3.02 -6.05 -5.06
CA LEU A 86 -3.36 -6.53 -6.41
C LEU A 86 -4.68 -5.93 -6.88
N GLY A 87 -4.75 -5.56 -8.15
CA GLY A 87 -6.00 -5.26 -8.86
C GLY A 87 -6.43 -6.41 -9.77
N ASN A 88 -7.52 -6.21 -10.53
CA ASN A 88 -7.98 -7.23 -11.47
C ASN A 88 -7.11 -7.32 -12.73
N HIS A 89 -6.42 -6.25 -13.09
CA HIS A 89 -5.51 -6.22 -14.22
C HIS A 89 -4.26 -7.06 -13.96
N GLU A 90 -3.69 -7.02 -12.76
CA GLU A 90 -2.58 -7.91 -12.39
C GLU A 90 -2.93 -9.39 -12.62
N MET A 91 -4.19 -9.77 -12.37
CA MET A 91 -4.68 -11.13 -12.54
C MET A 91 -4.73 -11.57 -14.01
N LEU A 92 -4.68 -10.66 -14.98
CA LEU A 92 -4.63 -10.97 -16.41
C LEU A 92 -3.26 -11.51 -16.84
N LEU A 93 -2.20 -11.23 -16.09
CA LEU A 93 -0.84 -11.76 -16.34
C LEU A 93 -0.76 -13.29 -16.13
N GLY A 94 -1.78 -13.89 -15.50
CA GLY A 94 -1.81 -15.32 -15.21
C GLY A 94 -0.57 -15.76 -14.40
N PRO A 95 -0.05 -16.98 -14.60
CA PRO A 95 1.05 -17.52 -13.80
C PRO A 95 2.30 -16.63 -13.68
N ALA A 96 2.56 -15.76 -14.66
CA ALA A 96 3.68 -14.81 -14.66
C ALA A 96 3.60 -13.78 -13.53
N LEU A 97 2.41 -13.47 -13.01
CA LEU A 97 2.23 -12.56 -11.88
C LEU A 97 3.06 -12.97 -10.64
N ARG A 98 3.30 -14.27 -10.42
CA ARG A 98 4.15 -14.73 -9.32
C ARG A 98 5.57 -14.18 -9.40
N GLU A 99 6.10 -14.09 -10.62
CA GLU A 99 7.43 -13.55 -10.86
C GLU A 99 7.44 -12.03 -10.70
N VAL A 100 6.38 -11.33 -11.14
CA VAL A 100 6.24 -9.89 -10.92
C VAL A 100 6.18 -9.55 -9.43
N ILE A 101 5.34 -10.26 -8.66
CA ILE A 101 5.25 -10.08 -7.20
C ILE A 101 6.60 -10.34 -6.53
N SER A 102 7.32 -11.40 -6.96
CA SER A 102 8.63 -11.73 -6.40
C SER A 102 9.72 -10.72 -6.76
N ALA A 103 9.58 -10.00 -7.87
CA ALA A 103 10.48 -8.95 -8.31
C ALA A 103 10.17 -7.57 -7.71
N ALA A 104 8.96 -7.39 -7.17
CA ALA A 104 8.56 -6.16 -6.49
C ALA A 104 9.38 -5.97 -5.20
N PRO A 105 10.04 -4.82 -5.00
CA PRO A 105 10.87 -4.59 -3.80
C PRO A 105 10.06 -4.20 -2.56
N PHE A 106 8.73 -4.22 -2.66
CA PHE A 106 7.79 -3.90 -1.57
C PHE A 106 6.72 -5.01 -1.43
N PRO A 107 6.11 -5.14 -0.24
CA PRO A 107 4.98 -6.03 -0.01
C PRO A 107 3.80 -5.83 -0.97
N VAL A 108 3.33 -6.93 -1.56
CA VAL A 108 2.07 -6.98 -2.31
C VAL A 108 0.99 -7.60 -1.43
N LEU A 109 -0.11 -6.89 -1.25
CA LEU A 109 -1.19 -7.24 -0.34
C LEU A 109 -2.37 -7.89 -1.08
N ALA A 110 -2.96 -8.91 -0.47
CA ALA A 110 -4.22 -9.52 -0.90
C ALA A 110 -4.95 -10.15 0.31
N THR A 111 -5.55 -9.31 1.15
CA THR A 111 -6.25 -9.69 2.38
C THR A 111 -7.38 -10.68 2.08
N ASN A 112 -8.21 -10.40 1.08
CA ASN A 112 -9.38 -11.22 0.73
C ASN A 112 -9.10 -12.29 -0.35
N LEU A 113 -7.84 -12.69 -0.57
CA LEU A 113 -7.50 -13.69 -1.59
C LEU A 113 -6.88 -14.96 -0.98
N GLU A 114 -7.56 -16.10 -1.04
CA GLU A 114 -6.99 -17.40 -0.66
C GLU A 114 -6.34 -18.06 -1.87
N GLY A 115 -5.19 -18.70 -1.68
CA GLY A 115 -4.50 -19.43 -2.74
C GLY A 115 -2.98 -19.28 -2.68
N ASP A 116 -2.30 -19.87 -3.67
CA ASP A 116 -0.85 -19.87 -3.78
C ASP A 116 -0.35 -18.72 -4.68
N LEU A 117 -0.48 -17.50 -4.16
CA LEU A 117 0.21 -16.31 -4.65
C LEU A 117 1.14 -15.79 -3.56
N PRO A 118 2.34 -15.28 -3.93
CA PRO A 118 3.32 -14.76 -2.97
C PRO A 118 2.93 -13.38 -2.41
N THR A 119 1.67 -13.20 -2.00
CA THR A 119 1.15 -11.97 -1.39
C THR A 119 1.11 -12.06 0.13
N GLN A 120 1.02 -10.92 0.79
CA GLN A 120 0.82 -10.81 2.23
C GLN A 120 -0.64 -10.48 2.54
N LYS A 121 -1.14 -10.95 3.68
CA LYS A 121 -2.51 -10.66 4.12
C LYS A 121 -2.68 -9.25 4.66
N TYR A 122 -1.62 -8.69 5.22
CA TYR A 122 -1.58 -7.35 5.76
C TYR A 122 -0.13 -6.91 5.88
N LEU A 123 0.08 -5.61 6.04
CA LEU A 123 1.35 -5.01 6.43
C LEU A 123 1.16 -4.25 7.74
N LEU A 124 2.07 -4.43 8.69
CA LEU A 124 2.12 -3.65 9.93
C LEU A 124 3.44 -2.88 9.95
N LEU A 125 3.36 -1.55 10.04
CA LEU A 125 4.54 -0.67 10.03
C LEU A 125 4.39 0.46 11.05
N SER A 126 5.51 1.07 11.43
CA SER A 126 5.55 2.23 12.32
C SER A 126 5.95 3.47 11.53
N VAL A 127 5.05 4.44 11.39
CA VAL A 127 5.26 5.70 10.66
C VAL A 127 5.13 6.86 11.63
N GLY A 128 6.16 7.69 11.80
CA GLY A 128 6.11 8.81 12.75
C GLY A 128 5.86 8.41 14.21
N GLY A 129 6.12 7.14 14.59
CA GLY A 129 5.78 6.58 15.90
C GLY A 129 4.33 6.12 16.06
N LEU A 130 3.52 6.15 14.99
CA LEU A 130 2.19 5.56 14.90
C LEU A 130 2.28 4.16 14.28
N GLN A 131 1.64 3.17 14.90
CA GLN A 131 1.49 1.84 14.30
C GLN A 131 0.35 1.84 13.30
N VAL A 132 0.63 1.46 12.05
CA VAL A 132 -0.30 1.46 10.92
C VAL A 132 -0.47 0.03 10.42
N LEU A 133 -1.72 -0.44 10.41
CA LEU A 133 -2.13 -1.67 9.75
C LEU A 133 -2.67 -1.35 8.35
N VAL A 134 -2.09 -1.97 7.33
CA VAL A 134 -2.53 -1.84 5.94
C VAL A 134 -3.15 -3.17 5.50
N LEU A 135 -4.38 -3.09 4.98
CA LEU A 135 -5.12 -4.19 4.38
C LEU A 135 -5.33 -3.89 2.90
N GLY A 136 -5.23 -4.91 2.05
CA GLY A 136 -5.42 -4.80 0.60
C GLY A 136 -6.59 -5.66 0.15
N LEU A 137 -7.63 -5.05 -0.41
CA LEU A 137 -8.85 -5.76 -0.83
C LEU A 137 -9.08 -5.65 -2.33
N LEU A 138 -9.32 -6.80 -2.97
CA LEU A 138 -9.74 -6.91 -4.35
C LEU A 138 -11.27 -6.88 -4.43
N TRP A 139 -11.85 -6.08 -5.34
CA TRP A 139 -13.30 -5.92 -5.43
C TRP A 139 -13.95 -6.59 -6.65
N LYS A 140 -13.20 -6.81 -7.73
CA LYS A 140 -13.73 -7.31 -9.02
C LYS A 140 -13.29 -8.75 -9.28
N GLU A 141 -14.14 -9.47 -10.00
CA GLU A 141 -13.82 -10.83 -10.46
C GLU A 141 -12.59 -10.82 -11.39
N TYR A 142 -11.75 -11.82 -11.23
CA TYR A 142 -10.60 -12.11 -12.10
C TYR A 142 -10.92 -13.28 -13.03
N PRO A 143 -10.15 -13.47 -14.12
CA PRO A 143 -10.31 -14.64 -14.99
C PRO A 143 -9.97 -15.93 -14.23
N TRP A 144 -10.98 -16.56 -13.63
CA TRP A 144 -10.84 -17.84 -12.89
C TRP A 144 -10.10 -18.95 -13.67
N PRO A 145 -10.17 -19.06 -15.02
CA PRO A 145 -9.42 -20.11 -15.72
C PRO A 145 -7.90 -19.96 -15.63
N LEU A 146 -7.40 -18.73 -15.42
CA LEU A 146 -5.96 -18.49 -15.24
C LEU A 146 -5.48 -18.85 -13.83
N TRP A 147 -6.41 -19.03 -12.90
CA TRP A 147 -6.13 -19.12 -11.46
C TRP A 147 -6.83 -20.31 -10.79
N PRO A 148 -6.55 -21.55 -11.21
CA PRO A 148 -7.08 -22.72 -10.53
C PRO A 148 -6.57 -22.74 -9.08
N GLY A 149 -7.49 -22.74 -8.11
CA GLY A 149 -7.16 -22.81 -6.68
C GLY A 149 -7.01 -21.47 -5.97
N ILE A 150 -7.14 -20.35 -6.69
CA ILE A 150 -7.33 -19.04 -6.05
C ILE A 150 -8.82 -18.83 -5.80
N LYS A 151 -9.15 -18.27 -4.64
CA LYS A 151 -10.52 -17.91 -4.26
C LYS A 151 -10.56 -16.51 -3.68
N MET A 152 -11.42 -15.67 -4.23
CA MET A 152 -11.71 -14.36 -3.64
C MET A 152 -12.78 -14.51 -2.56
N LEU A 153 -12.51 -13.96 -1.38
CA LEU A 153 -13.47 -13.82 -0.31
C LEU A 153 -14.21 -12.49 -0.44
N ASP A 154 -15.41 -12.44 0.12
CA ASP A 154 -16.12 -11.17 0.31
C ASP A 154 -15.24 -10.17 1.07
N PRO A 155 -15.00 -8.96 0.54
CA PRO A 155 -14.08 -8.00 1.16
C PRO A 155 -14.49 -7.60 2.58
N ILE A 156 -15.80 -7.47 2.84
CA ILE A 156 -16.31 -7.07 4.17
C ILE A 156 -16.08 -8.18 5.19
N GLN A 157 -16.30 -9.44 4.79
CA GLN A 157 -16.03 -10.59 5.65
C GLN A 157 -14.52 -10.77 5.91
N ALA A 158 -13.67 -10.46 4.93
CA ALA A 158 -12.23 -10.64 5.05
C ALA A 158 -11.55 -9.69 6.05
N VAL A 159 -12.21 -8.58 6.43
CA VAL A 159 -11.68 -7.57 7.35
C VAL A 159 -12.35 -7.56 8.73
N ARG A 160 -13.30 -8.46 8.98
CA ARG A 160 -13.95 -8.63 10.29
C ARG A 160 -13.18 -9.61 11.17
#